data_AF-A0A849KYX4-F1
#
_entry.id   AF-A0A849KYX4-F1
#
_cell.length_a   1.000
_cell.length_b   1.000
_cell.length_c   1.000
_cell.angle_alpha   90.00
_cell.angle_beta   90.00
_cell.angle_gamma   90.00
#
_symmetry.space_group_name_H-M   'P 1'
#
loop_
_entity.id
_entity.type
_entity.pdbx_description
1 polymer ?
#
loop_
_entity_poly.entity_id
_entity_poly.type
_entity_poly.pdbx_seq_one_letter_code
_entity_poly.pdbx_strand_id
1 'polypeptide(L)'
;MPTWPKDELLKHGPELPMEERIRRYQHNIRTIRASGCAVPTPAMVDSLDPVEIELWFADRGYAVERIDQLAKRIADLPDGTMLP
;
A
#
# COMPACT_ATOMS: atom_id res chain seq x y z
N MET A 1 10.74 24.88 -1.08
CA MET A 1 10.78 23.63 -1.88
C MET A 1 10.17 22.53 -1.04
N PRO A 2 9.25 21.73 -1.57
CA PRO A 2 8.74 20.58 -0.84
C PRO A 2 9.88 19.58 -0.60
N THR A 3 9.98 19.06 0.62
CA THR A 3 11.06 18.16 1.03
C THR A 3 10.46 16.90 1.60
N TRP A 4 10.88 15.74 1.08
CA TRP A 4 10.36 14.45 1.52
C TRP A 4 10.66 14.20 3.02
N PRO A 5 9.65 14.04 3.90
CA PRO A 5 9.83 14.02 5.35
C PRO A 5 10.14 12.61 5.88
N LYS A 6 11.19 11.97 5.33
CA LYS A 6 11.50 10.54 5.54
C LYS A 6 11.57 10.13 7.01
N ASP A 7 12.18 10.96 7.85
CA ASP A 7 12.47 10.65 9.24
C ASP A 7 11.23 10.72 10.14
N GLU A 8 10.12 11.30 9.64
CA GLU A 8 8.84 11.44 10.34
C GLU A 8 7.82 10.37 9.93
N LEU A 9 8.14 9.54 8.94
CA LEU A 9 7.25 8.50 8.43
C LEU A 9 7.30 7.22 9.27
N LEU A 10 6.12 6.71 9.60
CA LEU A 10 5.93 5.50 10.38
C LEU A 10 5.75 4.29 9.46
N LYS A 11 6.44 3.19 9.78
CA LYS A 11 6.23 1.90 9.12
C LYS A 11 4.82 1.37 9.43
N HIS A 12 4.05 1.02 8.41
CA HIS A 12 2.64 0.59 8.50
C HIS A 12 2.38 -0.75 7.78
N GLY A 13 3.28 -1.72 7.99
CA GLY A 13 3.24 -3.02 7.32
C GLY A 13 2.23 -4.02 7.91
N PRO A 14 2.10 -5.21 7.28
CA PRO A 14 1.14 -6.25 7.69
C PRO A 14 1.44 -6.87 9.06
N GLU A 15 2.63 -6.62 9.63
CA GLU A 15 2.99 -7.06 10.98
C GLU A 15 2.24 -6.35 12.10
N LEU A 16 1.53 -5.25 11.78
CA LEU A 16 0.76 -4.46 12.74
C LEU A 16 -0.74 -4.79 12.67
N PRO A 17 -1.48 -4.64 13.78
CA PRO A 17 -2.95 -4.68 13.75
C PRO A 17 -3.52 -3.67 12.74
N MET A 18 -4.67 -3.99 12.12
CA MET A 18 -5.29 -3.16 11.08
C MET A 18 -5.51 -1.70 11.53
N GLU A 19 -6.02 -1.51 12.74
CA GLU A 19 -6.23 -0.18 13.34
C GLU A 19 -4.94 0.66 13.39
N GLU A 20 -3.83 0.05 13.78
CA GLU A 20 -2.53 0.73 13.86
C GLU A 20 -1.96 1.03 12.46
N ARG A 21 -2.22 0.14 11.48
CA ARG A 21 -1.84 0.38 10.07
C ARG A 21 -2.58 1.60 9.52
N ILE A 22 -3.88 1.69 9.76
CA ILE A 22 -4.73 2.84 9.35
C ILE A 22 -4.20 4.12 9.99
N ARG A 23 -3.96 4.11 11.31
CA ARG A 23 -3.49 5.28 12.05
C ARG A 23 -2.16 5.82 11.53
N ARG A 24 -1.19 4.92 11.30
CA ARG A 24 0.13 5.28 10.77
C ARG A 24 0.06 5.71 9.31
N TYR A 25 -0.82 5.12 8.52
CA TYR A 25 -1.07 5.54 7.15
C TYR A 25 -1.62 6.98 7.11
N GLN A 26 -2.66 7.28 7.89
CA GLN A 26 -3.22 8.63 8.01
C GLN A 26 -2.15 9.63 8.49
N HIS A 27 -1.34 9.27 9.49
CA HIS A 27 -0.21 10.09 9.95
C HIS A 27 0.73 10.41 8.80
N ASN A 28 1.24 9.40 8.08
CA ASN A 28 2.18 9.58 6.98
C ASN A 28 1.63 10.50 5.88
N ILE A 29 0.37 10.33 5.50
CA ILE A 29 -0.27 11.17 4.48
C ILE A 29 -0.33 12.62 4.94
N ARG A 30 -0.68 12.88 6.21
CA ARG A 30 -0.68 14.23 6.78
C ARG A 30 0.73 14.83 6.82
N THR A 31 1.73 14.05 7.24
CA THR A 31 3.14 14.48 7.30
C THR A 31 3.67 14.84 5.91
N ILE A 32 3.40 14.02 4.89
CA ILE A 32 3.80 14.30 3.50
C ILE A 32 3.14 15.60 3.00
N ARG A 33 1.83 15.79 3.25
CA ARG A 33 1.16 17.05 2.89
C ARG A 33 1.75 18.26 3.61
N ALA A 34 2.04 18.14 4.90
CA ALA A 34 2.62 19.22 5.71
C ALA A 34 4.00 19.64 5.21
N SER A 35 4.76 18.70 4.62
CA SER A 35 6.05 18.98 3.97
C SER A 35 5.95 19.67 2.60
N GLY A 36 4.73 19.91 2.11
CA GLY A 36 4.44 20.51 0.80
C GLY A 36 4.50 19.53 -0.37
N CYS A 37 4.76 18.24 -0.12
CA CYS A 37 4.78 17.22 -1.15
C CYS A 37 3.35 16.85 -1.61
N ALA A 38 3.20 16.60 -2.90
CA ALA A 38 1.96 16.07 -3.46
C ALA A 38 1.79 14.58 -3.11
N VAL A 39 0.58 14.19 -2.70
CA VAL A 39 0.20 12.79 -2.47
C VAL A 39 -0.73 12.36 -3.60
N PRO A 40 -0.29 11.47 -4.51
CA PRO A 40 -1.11 11.04 -5.63
C PRO A 40 -2.04 9.90 -5.18
N THR A 41 -3.33 10.18 -4.96
CA THR A 41 -4.51 9.27 -5.13
C THR A 41 -5.77 10.00 -4.66
N PRO A 42 -6.85 10.12 -5.47
CA PRO A 42 -8.10 10.76 -5.03
C PRO A 42 -8.79 10.00 -3.89
N ALA A 43 -8.92 8.68 -4.03
CA ALA A 43 -9.63 7.79 -3.09
C ALA A 43 -9.07 7.74 -1.66
N MET A 44 -7.86 8.24 -1.40
CA MET A 44 -7.25 8.26 -0.06
C MET A 44 -7.06 9.67 0.46
N VAL A 45 -7.08 10.65 -0.45
CA VAL A 45 -6.94 12.03 -0.08
C VAL A 45 -8.24 12.60 0.47
N ASP A 46 -9.36 12.18 -0.13
CA ASP A 46 -10.67 12.81 0.03
C ASP A 46 -11.39 12.41 1.33
N SER A 47 -11.23 11.18 1.83
CA SER A 47 -11.95 10.72 3.03
C SER A 47 -11.06 10.54 4.26
N LEU A 48 -9.78 10.16 4.08
CA LEU A 48 -8.95 9.57 5.14
C LEU A 48 -9.73 8.56 6.01
N ASP A 49 -10.80 7.96 5.48
CA ASP A 49 -11.75 7.17 6.25
C ASP A 49 -11.08 5.84 6.61
N PRO A 50 -11.05 5.46 7.90
CA PRO A 50 -10.53 4.18 8.33
C PRO A 50 -11.06 2.98 7.54
N VAL A 51 -12.34 2.97 7.17
CA VAL A 51 -12.99 1.87 6.45
C VAL A 51 -12.48 1.79 5.01
N GLU A 52 -12.35 2.92 4.31
CA GLU A 52 -11.80 2.93 2.94
C GLU A 52 -10.32 2.53 2.93
N ILE A 53 -9.55 2.96 3.94
CA ILE A 53 -8.14 2.57 4.10
C ILE A 53 -8.02 1.08 4.41
N GLU A 54 -8.91 0.53 5.23
CA GLU A 54 -8.98 -0.90 5.55
C GLU A 54 -9.26 -1.73 4.29
N LEU A 55 -10.26 -1.35 3.49
CA LEU A 55 -10.59 -2.01 2.23
C LEU A 55 -9.39 -2.00 1.28
N TRP A 56 -8.69 -0.87 1.15
CA TRP A 56 -7.49 -0.82 0.33
C TRP A 56 -6.38 -1.73 0.83
N PHE A 57 -6.18 -1.82 2.14
CA PHE A 57 -5.21 -2.74 2.72
C PHE A 57 -5.56 -4.20 2.46
N ALA A 58 -6.85 -4.54 2.50
CA ALA A 58 -7.34 -5.88 2.17
C ALA A 58 -7.16 -6.20 0.67
N ASP A 59 -7.57 -5.29 -0.21
CA ASP A 59 -7.43 -5.43 -1.66
C ASP A 59 -5.97 -5.56 -2.09
N ARG A 60 -5.09 -4.75 -1.51
CA ARG A 60 -3.65 -4.84 -1.75
C ARG A 60 -3.08 -6.18 -1.30
N GLY A 61 -3.49 -6.67 -0.13
CA GLY A 61 -3.07 -7.99 0.37
C GLY A 61 -3.49 -9.10 -0.59
N TYR A 62 -4.74 -9.08 -1.04
CA TYR A 62 -5.28 -10.04 -2.00
C TYR A 62 -4.58 -9.97 -3.37
N ALA A 63 -4.30 -8.77 -3.87
CA ALA A 63 -3.60 -8.58 -5.13
C ALA A 63 -2.17 -9.13 -5.07
N VAL A 64 -1.44 -8.86 -3.98
CA VAL A 64 -0.08 -9.39 -3.77
C VAL A 64 -0.11 -10.91 -3.70
N GLU A 65 -1.02 -11.49 -2.93
CA GLU A 65 -1.15 -12.95 -2.83
C GLU A 65 -1.44 -13.59 -4.19
N ARG A 66 -2.34 -13.00 -4.98
CA ARG A 66 -2.65 -13.48 -6.33
C ARG A 66 -1.45 -13.43 -7.25
N ILE A 67 -0.66 -12.36 -7.20
CA ILE A 67 0.56 -12.22 -7.99
C ILE A 67 1.59 -13.27 -7.56
N ASP A 68 1.79 -13.47 -6.25
CA ASP A 68 2.72 -14.48 -5.73
C ASP A 68 2.30 -15.90 -6.13
N GLN A 69 1.01 -16.22 -6.07
CA GLN A 69 0.47 -17.50 -6.53
C GLN A 69 0.66 -17.69 -8.05
N LEU A 70 0.41 -16.64 -8.83
CA LEU A 70 0.64 -16.66 -10.27
C LEU A 70 2.12 -16.87 -10.60
N ALA A 71 3.02 -16.15 -9.93
CA ALA A 71 4.46 -16.27 -10.12
C ALA A 71 4.95 -17.69 -9.83
N LYS A 72 4.48 -18.31 -8.74
CA LYS A 72 4.78 -19.73 -8.43
C LYS A 72 4.29 -20.66 -9.53
N ARG A 73 3.04 -20.50 -9.98
CA ARG A 73 2.48 -21.31 -11.06
C ARG A 73 3.27 -21.18 -12.36
N ILE A 74 3.74 -19.98 -12.69
CA ILE A 74 4.59 -19.74 -13.87
C ILE A 74 5.96 -20.42 -13.70
N ALA A 75 6.56 -20.33 -12.51
CA ALA A 75 7.85 -20.96 -12.22
C ALA A 75 7.80 -22.50 -12.28
N ASP A 76 6.65 -23.10 -11.98
CA ASP A 76 6.42 -24.55 -12.06
C ASP A 76 6.14 -25.05 -13.50
N LEU A 77 6.03 -24.14 -14.49
CA LEU A 77 5.80 -24.54 -15.88
C LEU A 77 7.08 -25.13 -16.50
N PRO A 78 6.96 -26.15 -17.37
CA PRO A 78 8.10 -26.65 -18.14
C PRO A 78 8.74 -25.54 -18.98
N ASP A 79 10.07 -25.61 -19.12
CA ASP A 79 10.82 -24.73 -20.01
C ASP A 79 10.22 -24.77 -21.43
N GLY A 80 9.96 -23.60 -22.00
CA GLY A 80 9.35 -23.45 -23.32
C GLY A 80 7.82 -23.41 -23.33
N THR A 81 7.15 -23.42 -22.17
CA THR A 81 5.71 -23.18 -22.10
C THR A 81 5.38 -21.77 -22.58
N MET A 82 4.57 -21.65 -23.64
CA MET A 82 4.02 -20.36 -24.08
C MET A 82 2.81 -19.99 -23.22
N LEU A 83 2.90 -18.84 -22.56
CA LEU A 83 1.76 -18.22 -21.87
C LEU A 83 0.86 -17.52 -22.92
N PRO A 84 -0.48 -17.57 -22.75
CA PRO A 84 -1.44 -16.90 -23.63
C PRO A 84 -1.34 -15.37 -23.59
#